data_AF-A0A8J7X0P9-F1
#
_entry.id   AF-A0A8J7X0P9-F1
#
_cell.length_a   1.000
_cell.length_b   1.000
_cell.length_c   1.000
_cell.angle_alpha   90.00
_cell.angle_beta   90.00
_cell.angle_gamma   90.00
#
_symmetry.space_group_name_H-M   'P 1'
#
loop_
_entity.id
_entity.type
_entity.pdbx_description
1 polymer ?
#
loop_
_entity_poly.entity_id
_entity_poly.type
_entity_poly.pdbx_seq_one_letter_code
_entity_poly.pdbx_strand_id
1 'polypeptide(L)'
;MLLPPLGEVEKLRKKLGLTQTELAKKSGVSQSLIARVEAGTVDPRYSKVTEVFRALESLGEKEVEASQIYTKDVVGIQKTASIEYAASKMKEYEVSQMPVFDEDKIVGSFSERVILDLLSRGFDAKKFSKEDVASHMEETFPIIKPETPLNLVSNLLEHNSAVLVQKQGKTLGIITKADLLKVV
;
A
#
# COMPACT_ATOMS: atom_id res chain seq x y z
N MET A 1 25.37 -9.57 8.63
CA MET A 1 25.55 -8.71 7.45
C MET A 1 26.94 -8.11 7.51
N LEU A 2 27.67 -8.05 6.39
CA LEU A 2 28.99 -7.43 6.33
C LEU A 2 28.80 -5.92 6.13
N LEU A 3 29.38 -5.09 6.98
CA LEU A 3 29.31 -3.64 6.81
C LEU A 3 30.22 -3.20 5.64
N PRO A 4 29.79 -2.24 4.80
CA PRO A 4 30.65 -1.69 3.76
C PRO A 4 31.89 -1.01 4.36
N PRO A 5 32.94 -0.77 3.57
CA PRO A 5 34.08 0.05 3.99
C PRO A 5 33.62 1.44 4.42
N LEU A 6 34.19 1.99 5.50
CA LEU A 6 33.88 3.35 5.99
C LEU A 6 34.06 4.44 4.91
N GLY A 7 35.00 4.24 3.98
CA GLY A 7 35.22 5.14 2.84
C GLY A 7 34.03 5.25 1.87
N GLU A 8 33.05 4.35 1.95
CA GLU A 8 31.85 4.44 1.11
C GLU A 8 30.75 5.34 1.67
N VAL A 9 30.85 5.75 2.95
CA VAL A 9 29.82 6.57 3.62
C VAL A 9 29.55 7.86 2.84
N GLU A 10 30.58 8.56 2.38
CA GLU A 10 30.43 9.81 1.63
C GLU A 10 29.70 9.59 0.30
N LYS A 11 30.09 8.54 -0.43
CA LYS A 11 29.51 8.19 -1.73
C LYS A 11 28.03 7.82 -1.59
N LEU A 12 27.69 7.00 -0.59
CA LEU A 12 26.32 6.60 -0.29
C LEU A 12 25.48 7.80 0.13
N ARG A 13 25.98 8.63 1.05
CA ARG A 13 25.30 9.85 1.50
C ARG A 13 24.99 10.79 0.33
N LYS A 14 25.98 11.06 -0.53
CA LYS A 14 25.84 11.93 -1.71
C LYS A 14 24.84 11.34 -2.72
N LYS A 15 24.86 10.03 -2.94
CA LYS A 15 23.89 9.34 -3.81
C LYS A 15 22.44 9.52 -3.33
N LEU A 16 22.25 9.64 -2.02
CA LEU A 16 20.95 9.90 -1.38
C LEU A 16 20.60 11.39 -1.26
N GLY A 17 21.46 12.30 -1.75
CA GLY A 17 21.23 13.74 -1.71
C GLY A 17 21.34 14.38 -0.32
N LEU A 18 21.95 13.69 0.66
CA LEU A 18 22.00 14.14 2.05
C LEU A 18 23.24 15.00 2.35
N THR A 19 23.09 15.97 3.23
CA THR A 19 24.19 16.67 3.91
C THR A 19 24.73 15.82 5.07
N GLN A 20 25.96 16.12 5.54
CA GLN A 20 26.53 15.45 6.71
C GLN A 20 25.67 15.66 7.97
N THR A 21 25.06 16.84 8.10
CA THR A 21 24.16 17.19 9.21
C THR A 21 22.89 16.35 9.20
N GLU A 22 22.28 16.14 8.03
CA GLU A 22 21.07 15.31 7.90
C GLU A 22 21.35 13.84 8.20
N LEU A 23 22.48 13.30 7.71
CA LEU A 23 22.89 11.94 8.04
C LEU A 23 23.16 11.80 9.54
N ALA A 24 23.84 12.75 10.15
CA ALA A 24 24.12 12.75 11.59
C ALA A 24 22.82 12.71 12.42
N LYS A 25 21.85 13.57 12.07
CA LYS A 25 20.55 13.61 12.74
C LYS A 25 19.80 12.28 12.63
N LYS A 26 19.81 11.64 11.45
CA LYS A 26 19.11 10.36 11.23
C LYS A 26 19.81 9.16 11.88
N SER A 27 21.14 9.21 11.97
CA SER A 27 21.94 8.15 12.61
C SER A 27 22.07 8.30 14.12
N GLY A 28 21.70 9.45 14.70
CA GLY A 28 21.86 9.69 16.13
C GLY A 28 23.31 9.92 16.56
N VAL A 29 24.18 10.31 15.61
CA VAL A 29 25.58 10.67 15.87
C VAL A 29 25.85 12.15 15.64
N SER A 30 27.02 12.65 16.05
CA SER A 30 27.40 14.02 15.77
C SER A 30 27.80 14.21 14.31
N GLN A 31 27.52 15.39 13.75
CA GLN A 31 27.97 15.75 12.41
C GLN A 31 29.51 15.74 12.31
N SER A 32 30.22 16.10 13.39
CA SER A 32 31.69 16.01 13.45
C SER A 32 32.20 14.58 13.29
N LEU A 33 31.46 13.57 13.78
CA LEU A 33 31.82 12.17 13.61
C LEU A 33 31.68 11.76 12.14
N ILE A 34 30.56 12.10 11.50
CA ILE A 34 30.34 11.85 10.07
C ILE A 34 31.46 12.47 9.23
N ALA A 35 31.79 13.74 9.46
CA ALA A 35 32.84 14.43 8.70
C ALA A 35 34.21 13.74 8.83
N ARG A 36 34.57 13.30 10.04
CA ARG A 36 35.84 12.60 10.28
C ARG A 36 35.86 11.20 9.67
N VAL A 37 34.73 10.49 9.69
CA VAL A 37 34.57 9.16 9.08
C VAL A 37 34.74 9.27 7.57
N GLU A 38 34.07 10.23 6.93
CA GLU A 38 34.19 10.47 5.48
C GLU A 38 35.62 10.86 5.08
N ALA A 39 36.30 11.66 5.91
CA ALA A 39 37.70 12.01 5.70
C ALA A 39 38.70 10.89 6.02
N GLY A 40 38.24 9.74 6.54
CA GLY A 40 39.11 8.63 6.96
C GLY A 40 40.04 8.96 8.14
N THR A 41 39.72 10.01 8.90
CA THR A 41 40.55 10.52 10.03
C THR A 41 40.18 9.91 11.38
N VAL A 42 39.18 9.02 11.41
CA VAL A 42 38.75 8.31 12.60
C VAL A 42 38.30 6.90 12.24
N ASP A 43 38.59 5.97 13.13
CA ASP A 43 37.91 4.68 13.20
C ASP A 43 36.94 4.69 14.39
N PRO A 44 35.63 4.87 14.17
CA PRO A 44 34.65 4.94 15.25
C PRO A 44 34.46 3.59 15.92
N ARG A 45 33.84 3.59 17.10
CA ARG A 45 33.32 2.34 17.68
C ARG A 45 32.31 1.71 16.71
N TYR A 46 32.35 0.38 16.64
CA TYR A 46 31.45 -0.43 15.82
C TYR A 46 29.96 -0.06 15.97
N SER A 47 29.51 0.27 17.18
CA SER A 47 28.13 0.71 17.43
C SER A 47 27.76 1.97 16.64
N LYS A 48 28.67 2.94 16.54
CA LYS A 48 28.46 4.19 15.79
C LYS A 48 28.51 3.94 14.28
N VAL A 49 29.40 3.06 13.83
CA VAL A 49 29.44 2.64 12.44
C VAL A 49 28.12 1.98 12.03
N THR A 50 27.59 1.10 12.88
CA THR A 50 26.30 0.43 12.66
C THR A 50 25.13 1.41 12.60
N GLU A 51 25.11 2.42 13.49
CA GLU A 51 24.10 3.49 13.48
C GLU A 51 24.09 4.27 12.15
N VAL A 52 25.27 4.63 11.64
CA VAL A 52 25.41 5.35 10.37
C VAL A 52 24.97 4.51 9.19
N PHE A 53 25.43 3.26 9.09
CA PHE A 53 25.04 2.39 7.98
C PHE A 53 23.56 2.03 7.99
N ARG A 54 22.95 1.77 9.16
CA ARG A 54 21.49 1.57 9.26
C ARG A 54 20.71 2.80 8.78
N ALA A 55 21.19 4.01 9.08
CA ALA A 55 20.56 5.23 8.59
C ALA A 55 20.71 5.38 7.07
N LEU A 56 21.84 4.99 6.49
CA LEU A 56 22.04 4.98 5.04
C LEU A 56 21.20 3.92 4.33
N GLU A 57 21.12 2.71 4.89
CA GLU A 57 20.31 1.60 4.36
C GLU A 57 18.83 1.93 4.36
N SER A 58 18.29 2.43 5.49
CA SER A 58 16.87 2.82 5.56
C SER A 58 16.48 3.97 4.62
N LEU A 59 17.45 4.74 4.13
CA LEU A 59 17.24 5.80 3.13
C LEU A 59 17.50 5.33 1.70
N GLY A 60 18.28 4.26 1.53
CA GLY A 60 18.66 3.69 0.24
C GLY A 60 17.79 2.54 -0.23
N GLU A 61 17.03 1.92 0.67
CA GLU A 61 15.90 1.09 0.29
C GLU A 61 14.91 1.97 -0.47
N LYS A 62 14.70 1.68 -1.76
CA LYS A 62 13.55 2.24 -2.48
C LYS A 62 12.33 1.76 -1.71
N GLU A 63 11.63 2.69 -1.07
CA GLU A 63 10.35 2.41 -0.44
C GLU A 63 9.48 1.72 -1.50
N VAL A 64 9.05 0.48 -1.22
CA VAL A 64 8.19 -0.25 -2.14
C VAL A 64 6.97 0.63 -2.40
N GLU A 65 6.63 0.83 -3.67
CA GLU A 65 5.50 1.67 -4.06
C GLU A 65 4.29 0.80 -4.39
N ALA A 66 3.09 1.39 -4.28
CA ALA A 66 1.85 0.76 -4.71
C ALA A 66 1.95 0.18 -6.14
N SER A 67 2.66 0.88 -7.03
CA SER A 67 2.91 0.51 -8.42
C SER A 67 3.54 -0.88 -8.61
N GLN A 68 4.20 -1.41 -7.58
CA GLN A 68 4.93 -2.67 -7.63
C GLN A 68 4.09 -3.86 -7.15
N ILE A 69 2.97 -3.62 -6.46
CA ILE A 69 2.22 -4.68 -5.76
C ILE A 69 0.75 -4.77 -6.15
N TYR A 70 0.19 -3.78 -6.85
CA TYR A 70 -1.21 -3.83 -7.24
C TYR A 70 -1.52 -4.97 -8.18
N THR A 71 -2.69 -5.58 -7.98
CA THR A 71 -3.24 -6.55 -8.93
C THR A 71 -3.97 -5.78 -10.03
N LYS A 72 -3.61 -6.09 -11.28
CA LYS A 72 -4.26 -5.58 -12.50
C LYS A 72 -5.65 -6.18 -12.67
N ASP A 73 -6.46 -5.56 -13.52
CA ASP A 73 -7.78 -6.05 -13.91
C ASP A 73 -8.73 -6.16 -12.72
N VAL A 74 -9.11 -5.00 -12.19
CA VAL A 74 -10.05 -4.91 -11.07
C VAL A 74 -11.39 -5.49 -11.48
N VAL A 75 -11.72 -6.66 -10.94
CA VAL A 75 -13.02 -7.29 -11.16
C VAL A 75 -14.08 -6.50 -10.41
N GLY A 76 -14.96 -5.82 -11.16
CA GLY A 76 -16.04 -5.01 -10.63
C GLY A 76 -17.43 -5.53 -10.97
N ILE A 77 -18.44 -4.83 -10.46
CA ILE A 77 -19.85 -5.10 -10.74
C ILE A 77 -20.56 -3.81 -11.16
N GLN A 78 -21.48 -3.87 -12.11
CA GLN A 78 -22.29 -2.71 -12.48
C GLN A 78 -23.36 -2.44 -11.41
N LYS A 79 -23.66 -1.16 -11.16
CA LYS A 79 -24.62 -0.74 -10.11
C LYS A 79 -26.02 -1.32 -10.31
N THR A 80 -26.40 -1.59 -11.56
CA THR A 80 -27.69 -2.16 -11.97
C THR A 80 -27.71 -3.68 -11.99
N ALA A 81 -26.61 -4.33 -11.60
CA ALA A 81 -26.59 -5.78 -11.48
C ALA A 81 -27.38 -6.21 -10.23
N SER A 82 -28.04 -7.36 -10.32
CA SER A 82 -28.72 -7.96 -9.17
C SER A 82 -27.73 -8.43 -8.11
N ILE A 83 -28.14 -8.42 -6.84
CA ILE A 83 -27.34 -8.97 -5.72
C ILE A 83 -26.97 -10.44 -5.92
N GLU A 84 -27.86 -11.28 -6.45
CA GLU A 84 -27.54 -12.69 -6.74
C GLU A 84 -26.41 -12.86 -7.77
N TYR A 85 -26.40 -12.01 -8.77
CA TYR A 85 -25.32 -11.98 -9.76
C TYR A 85 -24.01 -11.48 -9.16
N ALA A 86 -24.05 -10.46 -8.29
CA ALA A 86 -22.87 -10.01 -7.56
C ALA A 86 -22.31 -11.13 -6.66
N ALA A 87 -23.17 -11.86 -5.95
CA ALA A 87 -22.77 -12.98 -5.11
C ALA A 87 -22.14 -14.14 -5.92
N SER A 88 -22.69 -14.45 -7.09
CA SER A 88 -22.13 -15.48 -7.97
C SER A 88 -20.77 -15.07 -8.52
N LYS A 89 -20.60 -13.79 -8.89
CA LYS A 89 -19.32 -13.22 -9.32
C LYS A 89 -18.28 -13.21 -8.21
N MET A 90 -18.64 -12.81 -7.00
CA MET A 90 -17.76 -12.90 -5.82
C MET A 90 -17.22 -14.32 -5.62
N LYS A 91 -18.09 -15.33 -5.74
CA LYS A 91 -17.69 -16.74 -5.65
C LYS A 91 -16.79 -17.18 -6.81
N GLU A 92 -17.11 -16.78 -8.05
CA GLU A 92 -16.34 -17.11 -9.25
C GLU A 92 -14.92 -16.57 -9.20
N TYR A 93 -14.75 -15.34 -8.71
CA TYR A 93 -13.45 -14.66 -8.62
C TYR A 93 -12.77 -14.83 -7.27
N GLU A 94 -13.35 -15.59 -6.34
CA GLU A 94 -12.86 -15.81 -4.97
C GLU A 94 -12.57 -14.50 -4.21
N VAL A 95 -13.48 -13.52 -4.34
CA VAL A 95 -13.40 -12.22 -3.67
C VAL A 95 -14.60 -11.98 -2.77
N SER A 96 -14.36 -11.43 -1.57
CA SER A 96 -15.45 -11.06 -0.63
C SER A 96 -16.01 -9.65 -0.86
N GLN A 97 -15.47 -8.92 -1.84
CA GLN A 97 -15.88 -7.55 -2.13
C GLN A 97 -15.52 -7.16 -3.56
N MET A 98 -16.28 -6.22 -4.13
CA MET A 98 -16.10 -5.74 -5.49
C MET A 98 -16.36 -4.23 -5.56
N PRO A 99 -15.59 -3.47 -6.36
CA PRO A 99 -15.94 -2.10 -6.70
C PRO A 99 -17.20 -2.07 -7.57
N VAL A 100 -18.07 -1.11 -7.28
CA VAL A 100 -19.31 -0.88 -8.02
C VAL A 100 -19.07 0.21 -9.05
N PHE A 101 -19.40 -0.11 -10.29
CA PHE A 101 -19.26 0.76 -11.44
C PHE A 101 -20.61 1.31 -11.91
N ASP A 102 -20.60 2.55 -12.35
CA ASP A 102 -21.61 3.16 -13.20
C ASP A 102 -20.93 3.46 -14.54
N GLU A 103 -21.16 2.60 -15.52
CA GLU A 103 -20.37 2.56 -16.75
C GLU A 103 -18.87 2.37 -16.42
N ASP A 104 -18.05 3.40 -16.63
CA ASP A 104 -16.60 3.38 -16.38
C ASP A 104 -16.20 4.01 -15.03
N LYS A 105 -17.17 4.58 -14.30
CA LYS A 105 -16.90 5.31 -13.05
C LYS A 105 -17.16 4.43 -11.84
N ILE A 106 -16.20 4.40 -10.92
CA ILE A 106 -16.41 3.74 -9.63
C ILE A 106 -17.27 4.65 -8.76
N VAL A 107 -18.43 4.13 -8.35
CA VAL A 107 -19.44 4.86 -7.56
C VAL A 107 -19.62 4.31 -6.15
N GLY A 108 -19.07 3.14 -5.85
CA GLY A 108 -19.16 2.52 -4.54
C GLY A 108 -18.39 1.22 -4.43
N SER A 109 -18.67 0.46 -3.38
CA SER A 109 -18.23 -0.92 -3.20
C SER A 109 -19.40 -1.80 -2.76
N PHE A 110 -19.28 -3.10 -2.98
CA PHE A 110 -20.27 -4.08 -2.54
C PHE A 110 -19.55 -5.28 -1.96
N SER A 111 -19.98 -5.74 -0.79
CA SER A 111 -19.27 -6.76 -0.02
C SER A 111 -20.19 -7.89 0.45
N GLU A 112 -19.59 -9.06 0.71
CA GLU A 112 -20.27 -10.21 1.33
C GLU A 112 -20.93 -9.83 2.65
N ARG A 113 -20.33 -8.89 3.40
CA ARG A 113 -20.87 -8.36 4.65
C ARG A 113 -22.26 -7.75 4.47
N VAL A 114 -22.49 -7.04 3.37
CA VAL A 114 -23.81 -6.47 3.04
C VAL A 114 -24.85 -7.58 2.85
N ILE A 115 -24.49 -8.64 2.12
CA ILE A 115 -25.37 -9.79 1.89
C ILE A 115 -25.72 -10.47 3.23
N LEU A 116 -24.73 -10.69 4.09
CA LEU A 116 -24.91 -11.28 5.42
C LEU A 116 -25.77 -10.38 6.33
N ASP A 117 -25.60 -9.07 6.28
CA ASP A 117 -26.44 -8.12 7.02
C ASP A 117 -27.91 -8.22 6.61
N LEU A 118 -28.18 -8.23 5.30
CA LEU A 118 -29.54 -8.40 4.75
C LEU A 118 -30.18 -9.72 5.20
N LEU A 119 -29.44 -10.83 5.16
CA LEU A 119 -29.92 -12.13 5.65
C LEU A 119 -30.23 -12.09 7.16
N SER A 120 -29.35 -11.47 7.96
CA SER A 120 -29.48 -11.42 9.42
C SER A 120 -30.68 -10.60 9.89
N ARG A 121 -31.06 -9.58 9.11
CA ARG A 121 -32.21 -8.70 9.40
C ARG A 121 -33.55 -9.32 8.99
N GLY A 122 -33.55 -10.57 8.53
CA GLY A 122 -34.77 -11.31 8.18
C GLY A 122 -35.40 -10.85 6.87
N PHE A 123 -34.65 -10.18 5.99
CA PHE A 123 -35.14 -9.90 4.65
C PHE A 123 -35.34 -11.21 3.88
N ASP A 124 -36.44 -11.30 3.12
CA ASP A 124 -36.67 -12.44 2.23
C ASP A 124 -35.55 -12.48 1.17
N ALA A 125 -34.72 -13.53 1.25
CA ALA A 125 -33.62 -13.78 0.33
C ALA A 125 -34.06 -13.71 -1.13
N LYS A 126 -35.25 -14.22 -1.47
CA LYS A 126 -35.76 -14.19 -2.85
C LYS A 126 -36.13 -12.80 -3.32
N LYS A 127 -36.40 -11.89 -2.39
CA LYS A 127 -36.81 -10.52 -2.70
C LYS A 127 -35.56 -9.66 -2.93
N PHE A 128 -34.66 -9.60 -1.96
CA PHE A 128 -33.48 -8.73 -2.10
C PHE A 128 -32.46 -9.27 -3.11
N SER A 129 -32.43 -10.58 -3.39
CA SER A 129 -31.48 -11.13 -4.37
C SER A 129 -31.63 -10.52 -5.77
N LYS A 130 -32.83 -10.05 -6.10
CA LYS A 130 -33.18 -9.42 -7.36
C LYS A 130 -33.05 -7.90 -7.35
N GLU A 131 -32.78 -7.30 -6.20
CA GLU A 131 -32.55 -5.85 -6.09
C GLU A 131 -31.19 -5.49 -6.70
N ASP A 132 -31.11 -4.26 -7.22
CA ASP A 132 -29.87 -3.72 -7.75
C ASP A 132 -28.85 -3.52 -6.64
N VAL A 133 -27.59 -3.84 -6.92
CA VAL A 133 -26.44 -3.60 -6.04
C VAL A 133 -26.41 -2.15 -5.53
N ALA A 134 -26.78 -1.18 -6.38
CA ALA A 134 -26.87 0.24 -6.02
C ALA A 134 -27.72 0.53 -4.77
N SER A 135 -28.68 -0.34 -4.45
CA SER A 135 -29.62 -0.14 -3.34
C SER A 135 -28.98 -0.36 -1.97
N HIS A 136 -27.89 -1.13 -1.92
CA HIS A 136 -27.21 -1.53 -0.67
C HIS A 136 -25.68 -1.38 -0.76
N MET A 137 -25.17 -0.68 -1.76
CA MET A 137 -23.74 -0.45 -1.92
C MET A 137 -23.18 0.44 -0.80
N GLU A 138 -21.91 0.24 -0.51
CA GLU A 138 -21.12 1.01 0.44
C GLU A 138 -20.30 2.08 -0.28
N GLU A 139 -19.60 2.92 0.49
CA GLU A 139 -18.67 3.91 -0.06
C GLU A 139 -17.57 3.24 -0.92
N THR A 140 -17.00 4.00 -1.85
CA THR A 140 -15.90 3.51 -2.68
C THR A 140 -14.64 3.27 -1.86
N PHE A 141 -13.76 2.39 -2.35
CA PHE A 141 -12.46 2.16 -1.72
C PHE A 141 -11.59 3.43 -1.78
N PRO A 142 -10.70 3.63 -0.79
CA PRO A 142 -9.71 4.70 -0.85
C PRO A 142 -8.89 4.63 -2.14
N ILE A 143 -8.70 5.78 -2.78
CA ILE A 143 -7.96 5.90 -4.03
C ILE A 143 -6.57 6.46 -3.75
N ILE A 144 -5.54 5.80 -4.27
CA ILE A 144 -4.14 6.19 -4.15
C ILE A 144 -3.47 6.30 -5.52
N LYS A 145 -2.30 6.94 -5.54
CA LYS A 145 -1.45 7.04 -6.74
C LYS A 145 -0.51 5.83 -6.81
N PRO A 146 0.00 5.47 -8.01
CA PRO A 146 0.98 4.40 -8.14
C PRO A 146 2.26 4.64 -7.36
N GLU A 147 2.65 5.91 -7.18
CA GLU A 147 3.86 6.32 -6.48
C GLU A 147 3.66 6.37 -4.95
N THR A 148 2.48 5.98 -4.43
CA THR A 148 2.20 5.97 -2.98
C THR A 148 3.07 4.90 -2.29
N PRO A 149 3.84 5.28 -1.25
CA PRO A 149 4.65 4.35 -0.46
C PRO A 149 3.88 3.23 0.24
N LEU A 150 4.48 2.04 0.33
CA LEU A 150 3.87 0.84 0.90
C LEU A 150 3.44 1.01 2.36
N ASN A 151 4.18 1.75 3.18
CA ASN A 151 3.77 2.04 4.56
C ASN A 151 2.42 2.77 4.63
N LEU A 152 2.16 3.73 3.75
CA LEU A 152 0.87 4.43 3.66
C LEU A 152 -0.22 3.49 3.15
N VAL A 153 0.09 2.64 2.17
CA VAL A 153 -0.83 1.60 1.69
C VAL A 153 -1.23 0.65 2.82
N SER A 154 -0.26 0.16 3.59
CA SER A 154 -0.47 -0.71 4.75
C SER A 154 -1.37 -0.05 5.79
N ASN A 155 -1.11 1.22 6.14
CA ASN A 155 -1.93 1.97 7.09
C ASN A 155 -3.38 2.12 6.62
N LEU A 156 -3.61 2.41 5.33
CA LEU A 156 -4.95 2.47 4.77
C LEU A 156 -5.66 1.12 4.88
N LEU A 157 -4.94 0.02 4.64
CA LEU A 157 -5.47 -1.33 4.72
C LEU A 157 -5.75 -1.81 6.15
N GLU A 158 -5.30 -1.11 7.20
CA GLU A 158 -5.67 -1.46 8.58
C GLU A 158 -7.18 -1.33 8.80
N HIS A 159 -7.79 -0.31 8.21
CA HIS A 159 -9.21 0.02 8.35
C HIS A 159 -10.03 -0.21 7.08
N ASN A 160 -9.37 -0.44 5.95
CA ASN A 160 -10.02 -0.68 4.67
C ASN A 160 -9.63 -2.06 4.15
N SER A 161 -10.59 -2.75 3.57
CA SER A 161 -10.39 -4.09 3.04
C SER A 161 -9.63 -4.09 1.70
N ALA A 162 -9.63 -2.98 0.97
CA ALA A 162 -8.82 -2.76 -0.22
C ALA A 162 -8.58 -1.26 -0.49
N VAL A 163 -7.61 -0.95 -1.35
CA VAL A 163 -7.38 0.39 -1.92
C VAL A 163 -7.27 0.31 -3.43
N LEU A 164 -7.78 1.32 -4.14
CA LEU A 164 -7.72 1.41 -5.59
C LEU A 164 -6.52 2.25 -6.02
N VAL A 165 -5.80 1.79 -7.03
CA VAL A 165 -4.68 2.52 -7.63
C VAL A 165 -5.17 3.22 -8.89
N GLN A 166 -5.08 4.55 -8.93
CA GLN A 166 -5.58 5.35 -10.05
C GLN A 166 -4.51 6.33 -10.57
N LYS A 167 -4.45 6.51 -11.88
CA LYS A 167 -3.63 7.55 -12.54
C LYS A 167 -4.44 8.26 -13.60
N GLN A 168 -4.50 9.59 -13.52
CA GLN A 168 -5.25 10.44 -14.48
C GLN A 168 -6.71 9.98 -14.68
N GLY A 169 -7.39 9.63 -13.59
CA GLY A 169 -8.79 9.18 -13.63
C GLY A 169 -8.99 7.73 -14.09
N LYS A 170 -7.94 7.01 -14.51
CA LYS A 170 -8.03 5.60 -14.90
C LYS A 170 -7.62 4.69 -13.75
N THR A 171 -8.48 3.75 -13.41
CA THR A 171 -8.19 2.68 -12.44
C THR A 171 -7.18 1.73 -13.06
N LEU A 172 -6.01 1.60 -12.42
CA LEU A 172 -4.93 0.73 -12.85
C LEU A 172 -4.99 -0.64 -12.17
N GLY A 173 -5.50 -0.68 -10.94
CA GLY A 173 -5.52 -1.89 -10.13
C GLY A 173 -6.10 -1.68 -8.74
N ILE A 174 -6.05 -2.75 -7.96
CA ILE A 174 -6.48 -2.81 -6.57
C ILE A 174 -5.40 -3.47 -5.72
N ILE A 175 -5.27 -3.06 -4.46
CA ILE A 175 -4.38 -3.67 -3.48
C ILE A 175 -5.22 -4.10 -2.29
N THR A 176 -5.00 -5.33 -1.83
CA THR A 176 -5.59 -5.92 -0.64
C THR A 176 -4.50 -6.32 0.36
N LYS A 177 -4.89 -6.74 1.57
CA LYS A 177 -3.95 -7.30 2.55
C LYS A 177 -3.18 -8.52 2.01
N ALA A 178 -3.78 -9.31 1.12
CA ALA A 178 -3.12 -10.46 0.51
C ALA A 178 -1.97 -10.04 -0.41
N ASP A 179 -2.05 -8.88 -1.06
CA ASP A 179 -0.98 -8.36 -1.90
C ASP A 179 0.24 -7.92 -1.08
N LEU A 180 0.03 -7.42 0.15
CA LEU A 180 1.13 -7.08 1.07
C LEU A 180 1.99 -8.31 1.42
N LEU A 181 1.38 -9.50 1.47
CA LEU A 181 2.09 -10.74 1.77
C LEU A 181 3.06 -11.17 0.66
N LYS A 182 2.94 -10.62 -0.55
CA LYS A 182 3.85 -10.90 -1.67
C LYS A 182 5.22 -10.20 -1.51
N VAL A 183 5.33 -9.26 -0.56
CA VAL A 183 6.52 -8.41 -0.37
C VAL A 183 7.42 -8.93 0.76
N VAL A 184 6.93 -9.84 1.61
CA VAL A 184 7.64 -10.38 2.78
C VAL A 184 8.27 -11.75 2.53
#